data_AF-A0ABD5CED7-F1
#
_entry.id   AF-A0ABD5CED7-F1
#
_cell.length_a   1.000
_cell.length_b   1.000
_cell.length_c   1.000
_cell.angle_alpha   90.00
_cell.angle_beta   90.00
_cell.angle_gamma   90.00
#
_symmetry.space_group_name_H-M   'P 1'
#
loop_
_entity.id
_entity.type
_entity.pdbx_description
1 polymer ?
#
loop_
_entity_poly.entity_id
_entity_poly.type
_entity_poly.pdbx_seq_one_letter_code
_entity_poly.pdbx_strand_id
1 'polypeptide(L)' 'MERCWFAVGSMCVPDAVVMVRENVIAQLANIKTRPSVRLALEQEHLALHGWVYNIETGSIDALDGANG' A
#
# COMPACT_ATOMS: atom_id res chain seq x y z
N MET A 1 22.18 18.98 -19.38
CA MET A 1 23.56 18.53 -19.08
C MET A 1 23.98 19.22 -17.80
N GLU A 2 24.57 18.47 -16.85
CA GLU A 2 25.03 18.91 -15.51
C GLU A 2 23.88 19.08 -14.50
N ARG A 3 23.66 18.15 -13.57
CA ARG A 3 24.55 17.89 -12.43
C ARG A 3 24.24 16.52 -11.77
N CYS A 4 24.97 15.48 -12.17
CA CYS A 4 25.26 14.33 -11.31
C CYS A 4 26.25 14.80 -10.23
N TRP A 5 25.85 14.75 -8.95
CA TRP A 5 26.79 14.88 -7.83
C TRP A 5 26.78 13.58 -7.00
N PHE A 6 27.89 12.85 -7.11
CA PHE A 6 28.53 11.98 -6.11
C PHE A 6 27.82 10.75 -5.51
N ALA A 7 28.19 9.58 -6.07
CA ALA A 7 28.80 8.43 -5.40
C ALA A 7 28.38 8.04 -3.96
N VAL A 8 27.13 7.59 -3.77
CA VAL A 8 26.80 6.39 -2.97
C VAL A 8 25.73 5.64 -3.77
N GLY A 9 25.83 4.32 -3.81
CA GLY A 9 25.15 3.42 -4.75
C GLY A 9 23.68 3.75 -5.05
N SER A 10 23.31 3.47 -6.31
CA SER A 10 21.98 3.57 -6.90
C SER A 10 20.90 2.81 -6.10
N MET A 11 20.48 3.36 -4.98
CA MET A 11 19.21 3.04 -4.34
C MET A 11 18.21 4.03 -4.94
N CYS A 12 17.50 3.62 -5.99
CA CYS A 12 16.37 4.38 -6.48
C CYS A 12 15.32 4.35 -5.36
N VAL A 13 15.22 5.43 -4.58
CA VAL A 13 14.19 5.52 -3.55
C VAL A 13 12.86 5.53 -4.29
N PRO A 14 11.98 4.55 -4.04
CA PRO A 14 10.69 4.50 -4.71
C PRO A 14 9.94 5.81 -4.43
N ASP A 15 9.22 6.28 -5.45
CA ASP A 15 8.43 7.50 -5.36
C ASP A 15 7.52 7.45 -4.12
N ALA A 16 7.25 8.59 -3.50
CA ALA A 16 6.48 8.64 -2.24
C ALA A 16 5.12 7.95 -2.39
N VAL A 17 4.53 8.04 -3.59
CA VAL A 17 3.28 7.36 -3.96
C VAL A 17 3.40 5.83 -3.87
N VAL A 18 4.52 5.27 -4.34
CA VAL A 18 4.78 3.82 -4.28
C VAL A 18 4.94 3.37 -2.82
N MET A 19 5.67 4.14 -2.00
CA MET A 19 5.82 3.79 -0.58
C MET A 19 4.49 3.82 0.19
N VAL A 20 3.60 4.77 -0.12
CA VAL A 20 2.27 4.85 0.51
C VAL A 20 1.41 3.65 0.11
N ARG A 21 1.44 3.24 -1.17
CA ARG A 21 0.73 2.04 -1.63
C ARG A 21 1.20 0.78 -0.90
N GLU A 22 2.52 0.58 -0.81
CA GLU A 22 3.09 -0.58 -0.12
C GLU A 22 2.76 -0.58 1.37
N ASN A 23 2.69 0.59 1.99
CA ASN A 23 2.25 0.71 3.37
C ASN A 23 0.81 0.23 3.57
N VAL A 24 -0.12 0.63 2.68
CA VAL A 24 -1.53 0.19 2.76
C VAL A 24 -1.62 -1.34 2.57
N ILE A 25 -0.88 -1.91 1.62
CA ILE A 25 -0.85 -3.37 1.39
C ILE A 25 -0.34 -4.12 2.63
N ALA A 26 0.77 -3.65 3.21
CA ALA A 26 1.31 -4.26 4.44
C ALA A 26 0.31 -4.18 5.60
N GLN A 27 -0.39 -3.07 5.76
CA GLN A 27 -1.43 -2.92 6.79
C GLN A 27 -2.60 -3.88 6.56
N LEU A 28 -3.10 -4.01 5.31
CA LEU A 28 -4.15 -4.96 4.98
C LEU A 28 -3.73 -6.39 5.29
N ALA A 29 -2.51 -6.80 4.90
CA ALA A 29 -1.97 -8.12 5.20
C ALA A 29 -1.91 -8.36 6.73
N ASN A 30 -1.45 -7.38 7.50
CA ASN A 30 -1.39 -7.47 8.96
C ASN A 30 -2.78 -7.54 9.63
N ILE A 31 -3.80 -6.88 9.08
CA ILE A 31 -5.16 -6.95 9.61
C ILE A 31 -5.78 -8.33 9.33
N LYS A 32 -5.54 -8.89 8.14
CA LYS A 32 -6.04 -10.22 7.75
C LYS A 32 -5.55 -11.37 8.62
N THR A 33 -4.38 -11.25 9.24
CA THR A 33 -3.83 -12.32 10.10
C THR A 33 -4.49 -12.39 11.48
N ARG A 34 -5.25 -11.36 11.89
CA ARG A 34 -5.91 -11.33 13.20
C ARG A 34 -7.02 -12.39 13.26
N PRO A 35 -7.09 -13.23 14.32
CA PRO A 35 -8.04 -14.34 14.38
C PRO A 35 -9.50 -13.94 14.17
N SER A 36 -9.94 -12.82 14.75
CA SER A 36 -11.32 -12.32 14.60
C SER A 36 -11.63 -11.87 13.18
N VAL A 37 -10.68 -11.21 12.52
CA VAL A 37 -10.82 -10.74 11.13
C VAL A 37 -10.81 -11.92 10.18
N ARG A 38 -9.85 -12.84 10.35
CA ARG A 38 -9.74 -14.05 9.51
C ARG A 38 -11.00 -14.90 9.57
N LEU A 39 -11.55 -15.16 10.77
CA LEU A 39 -12.80 -15.91 10.92
C LEU A 39 -13.98 -15.19 10.25
N ALA A 40 -14.05 -13.87 10.38
CA ALA A 40 -15.12 -13.08 9.75
C ALA A 40 -14.99 -13.04 8.21
N LEU A 41 -13.77 -13.05 7.68
CA LEU A 41 -13.51 -13.17 6.23
C LEU A 41 -13.87 -14.56 5.71
N GLU A 42 -13.49 -15.63 6.43
CA GLU A 42 -13.84 -17.02 6.09
C GLU A 42 -15.35 -17.27 6.11
N GLN A 43 -16.08 -16.57 6.99
CA GLN A 43 -17.54 -16.62 7.09
C GLN A 43 -18.26 -15.67 6.13
N GLU A 44 -17.53 -14.95 5.28
CA GLU A 44 -18.08 -13.90 4.39
C GLU A 44 -18.87 -12.80 5.13
N HIS A 45 -18.67 -12.68 6.45
CA HIS A 45 -19.31 -11.68 7.30
C HIS A 45 -18.56 -10.34 7.28
N LEU A 46 -17.39 -10.29 6.64
CA LEU A 46 -16.56 -9.10 6.55
C LEU A 46 -15.90 -9.05 5.17
N ALA A 47 -15.86 -7.85 4.59
CA ALA A 47 -15.02 -7.53 3.44
C ALA A 47 -13.99 -6.49 3.85
N LEU A 48 -12.74 -6.65 3.40
CA LEU A 48 -11.63 -5.76 3.74
C LEU A 48 -11.08 -5.11 2.47
N HIS A 49 -11.15 -3.78 2.39
CA HIS A 49 -10.68 -2.97 1.27
C HIS A 49 -9.68 -1.92 1.75
N GLY A 50 -8.66 -1.63 0.96
CA GLY A 50 -7.76 -0.50 1.17
C GLY A 50 -7.90 0.54 0.07
N TRP A 51 -7.49 1.76 0.37
CA TRP A 51 -7.56 2.88 -0.55
C TRP A 51 -6.47 3.90 -0.23
N VAL A 52 -5.95 4.57 -1.26
CA VAL A 52 -5.05 5.72 -1.13
C VAL A 52 -5.79 6.95 -1.64
N TYR A 53 -5.75 8.03 -0.86
CA TYR A 53 -6.34 9.30 -1.24
C TYR A 53 -5.24 10.30 -1.61
N ASN A 54 -5.31 10.85 -2.83
CA ASN A 54 -4.46 11.95 -3.24
C ASN A 54 -5.16 13.28 -2.88
N ILE A 55 -4.59 14.01 -1.93
CA ILE A 55 -5.16 15.27 -1.42
C ILE A 55 -5.10 16.39 -2.48
N GLU A 56 -4.10 16.37 -3.36
CA GLU A 56 -3.91 17.41 -4.37
C GLU A 56 -4.90 17.28 -5.53
N THR A 57 -5.18 16.05 -5.96
CA THR A 57 -6.05 15.77 -7.11
C THR A 57 -7.47 15.37 -6.72
N GLY A 58 -7.69 14.97 -5.47
CA GLY A 58 -8.93 14.37 -5.00
C GLY A 58 -9.16 12.93 -5.49
N SER A 59 -8.15 12.30 -6.10
CA SER A 59 -8.25 10.94 -6.64
C SER A 59 -8.21 9.88 -5.54
N ILE A 60 -8.88 8.74 -5.79
CA ILE A 60 -8.84 7.56 -4.93
C ILE A 60 -8.30 6.38 -5.73
N ASP A 61 -7.24 5.75 -5.23
CA ASP A 61 -6.72 4.49 -5.76
C ASP A 61 -7.18 3.35 -4.85
N ALA A 62 -8.05 2.48 -5.38
CA ALA A 62 -8.51 1.29 -4.67
C ALA A 62 -7.40 0.22 -4.67
N LEU A 63 -7.10 -0.32 -3.50
CA LEU A 63 -6.16 -1.41 -3.30
C LEU A 63 -6.93 -2.63 -2.83
N ASP A 64 -7.26 -3.50 -3.78
CA ASP A 64 -7.88 -4.77 -3.48
C ASP A 64 -6.83 -5.68 -2.83
N GLY A 65 -7.03 -6.01 -1.56
CA GLY A 65 -6.12 -6.90 -0.83
C GLY A 65 -6.06 -8.32 -1.38
N ALA A 66 -6.71 -8.62 -2.51
CA ALA A 66 -6.72 -9.91 -3.20
C ALA A 66 -5.60 -10.04 -4.25
N ASN A 67 -5.10 -8.93 -4.81
CA ASN A 67 -4.07 -8.95 -5.84
C ASN A 67 -2.84 -8.16 -5.38
N GLY A 68 -2.03 -8.82 -4.55
CA GLY A 68 -0.62 -8.49 -4.34
C GLY A 68 0.24 -9.54 -5.03
#